data_AF-A0A7C1H9S8-F1
#
_entry.id   AF-A0A7C1H9S8-F1
#
_cell.length_a   1.000
_cell.length_b   1.000
_cell.length_c   1.000
_cell.angle_alpha   90.00
_cell.angle_beta   90.00
_cell.angle_gamma   90.00
#
_symmetry.space_group_name_H-M   'P 1'
#
loop_
_entity.id
_entity.type
_entity.pdbx_description
1 polymer ?
#
loop_
_entity_poly.entity_id
_entity_poly.type
_entity_poly.pdbx_seq_one_letter_code
_entity_poly.pdbx_strand_id
1 'polypeptide(L)' 'MYFDLALSSTSNTGSGVGWNNSGTYAAAMFGQTATYSFWSDNEQVMFQSGAPVPEPGTVALLGIGLAGLFALRKRFGIRK' A
#
# COMPACT_ATOMS: atom_id res chain seq x y z
N MET A 1 -21.77 8.17 9.05
CA MET A 1 -21.84 7.41 10.32
C MET A 1 -20.46 7.49 10.95
N TYR A 2 -20.37 7.82 12.24
CA TYR A 2 -19.09 7.94 12.95
C TYR A 2 -18.98 6.81 13.98
N PHE A 3 -17.77 6.25 14.11
CA PHE A 3 -17.44 5.21 15.07
C PHE A 3 -16.43 5.80 16.07
N ASP A 4 -16.64 5.55 17.35
CA ASP A 4 -15.60 5.75 18.36
C ASP A 4 -14.90 4.42 18.59
N LEU A 5 -13.58 4.38 18.37
CA LEU A 5 -12.77 3.17 18.43
C LEU A 5 -11.84 3.26 19.64
N ALA A 6 -11.94 2.30 20.55
CA ALA A 6 -10.97 2.16 21.63
C ALA A 6 -9.67 1.55 21.08
N LEU A 7 -8.75 2.40 20.63
CA LEU A 7 -7.50 1.97 20.02
C LEU A 7 -6.40 1.73 21.06
N SER A 8 -5.83 0.52 21.03
CA SER A 8 -4.61 0.19 21.76
C SER A 8 -3.47 -0.01 20.77
N SER A 9 -2.30 0.57 21.04
CA SER A 9 -1.13 0.48 20.16
C SER A 9 0.17 0.28 20.93
N THR A 10 1.02 -0.58 20.40
CA THR A 10 2.45 -0.69 20.74
C THR A 10 3.25 -0.20 19.52
N SER A 11 4.56 0.02 19.69
CA SER A 11 5.43 0.78 18.78
C SER A 11 5.27 0.54 17.27
N ASN A 12 4.77 -0.62 16.83
CA ASN A 12 4.53 -0.92 15.41
C ASN A 12 3.25 -1.73 15.13
N THR A 13 2.35 -1.88 16.10
CA THR A 13 1.11 -2.65 15.96
C THR A 13 0.00 -2.05 16.80
N GLY A 14 -1.22 -2.01 16.27
CA GLY A 14 -2.37 -1.56 17.04
C GLY A 14 -3.67 -2.20 16.58
N SER A 15 -4.59 -2.30 17.52
CA SER A 15 -5.93 -2.82 17.31
C SER A 15 -6.91 -2.01 18.13
N GLY A 16 -8.04 -1.68 17.51
CA GLY A 16 -9.14 -0.97 18.16
C GLY A 16 -10.48 -1.50 17.70
N VAL A 17 -11.42 -1.55 18.63
CA VAL A 17 -12.79 -1.98 18.38
C VAL A 17 -13.76 -0.95 18.93
N GLY A 18 -14.93 -0.86 18.32
CA GLY A 18 -15.96 0.07 18.72
C GLY A 18 -17.31 -0.28 18.14
N TRP A 19 -18.35 0.29 18.74
CA TRP A 19 -19.73 0.11 18.35
C TRP A 19 -20.33 1.50 18.12
N ASN A 20 -21.16 1.65 17.08
CA ASN A 20 -21.92 2.88 16.91
C ASN A 20 -23.23 2.84 17.72
N ASN A 21 -23.92 3.98 17.83
CA ASN A 21 -25.22 4.10 18.51
C ASN A 21 -26.35 3.26 17.87
N SER A 22 -26.12 2.72 16.68
CA SER A 22 -27.04 1.84 15.96
C SER A 22 -26.74 0.35 16.16
N GLY A 23 -25.74 0.01 16.98
CA GLY A 23 -25.36 -1.37 17.29
C GLY A 23 -24.45 -2.04 16.26
N THR A 24 -23.88 -1.30 15.30
CA THR A 24 -22.92 -1.83 14.32
C THR A 24 -21.52 -1.87 14.93
N TYR A 25 -20.86 -3.02 14.87
CA TYR A 25 -19.46 -3.18 15.26
C TYR A 25 -18.51 -2.73 14.14
N ALA A 26 -17.37 -2.17 14.57
CA ALA A 26 -16.24 -1.84 13.74
C ALA A 26 -14.92 -2.19 14.45
N ALA A 27 -13.94 -2.64 13.68
CA ALA A 27 -12.59 -2.91 14.12
C ALA A 27 -11.57 -2.32 13.15
N ALA A 28 -10.47 -1.83 13.68
CA ALA A 28 -9.33 -1.35 12.92
C ALA A 28 -8.06 -2.01 13.45
N MET A 29 -7.20 -2.45 12.55
CA MET A 29 -5.88 -2.97 12.87
C MET A 29 -4.83 -2.35 11.96
N PHE A 30 -3.64 -2.10 12.51
CA PHE A 30 -2.46 -1.74 11.74
C PHE A 30 -1.26 -2.58 12.17
N GLY A 31 -0.48 -3.03 11.19
CA GLY A 31 0.70 -3.88 11.38
C GLY A 31 1.99 -3.24 10.89
N GLN A 32 3.11 -3.91 11.18
CA GLN A 32 4.48 -3.43 10.89
C GLN A 32 4.72 -3.15 9.39
N THR A 33 3.94 -3.76 8.50
CA THR A 33 4.12 -3.68 7.05
C THR A 33 3.17 -2.66 6.40
N ALA A 34 2.98 -1.48 7.00
CA ALA A 34 2.05 -0.44 6.49
C ALA A 34 0.65 -0.96 6.10
N THR A 35 0.26 -2.11 6.65
CA THR A 35 -0.99 -2.80 6.35
C THR A 35 -2.02 -2.28 7.32
N TYR A 36 -3.08 -1.70 6.78
CA TYR A 36 -4.25 -1.25 7.54
C TYR A 36 -5.45 -2.08 7.13
N SER A 37 -6.21 -2.55 8.11
CA SER A 37 -7.38 -3.37 7.86
C SER A 37 -8.52 -2.92 8.76
N PHE A 38 -9.65 -2.66 8.12
CA PHE A 38 -10.86 -2.18 8.77
C PHE A 38 -11.99 -3.16 8.48
N TRP A 39 -12.67 -3.57 9.54
CA TRP A 39 -13.83 -4.45 9.47
C TRP A 39 -15.02 -3.73 10.06
N SER A 40 -16.17 -3.86 9.44
CA SER A 40 -17.46 -3.59 10.07
C SER A 40 -18.38 -4.76 9.76
N ASP A 41 -19.37 -5.00 10.63
CA ASP A 41 -20.32 -6.11 10.49
C ASP A 41 -20.97 -6.23 9.11
N ASN A 42 -20.97 -5.13 8.33
CA ASN A 42 -21.53 -5.12 6.99
C ASN A 42 -20.52 -5.15 5.83
N GLU A 43 -19.23 -4.79 5.99
CA GLU A 43 -18.21 -4.95 4.92
C GLU A 43 -16.77 -4.92 5.49
N GLN A 44 -15.90 -5.80 4.99
CA GLN A 44 -14.46 -5.70 5.15
C GLN A 44 -13.92 -4.68 4.13
N VAL A 45 -13.62 -3.46 4.56
CA VAL A 45 -13.08 -2.42 3.67
C VAL A 45 -11.57 -2.64 3.55
N MET A 46 -11.15 -3.36 2.51
CA MET A 46 -9.74 -3.52 2.16
C MET A 46 -9.24 -2.25 1.45
N PHE A 47 -8.21 -1.61 2.01
CA PHE A 47 -7.49 -0.54 1.32
C PHE A 47 -6.61 -1.17 0.24
N GLN A 48 -7.19 -1.42 -0.93
CA GLN A 48 -6.44 -1.81 -2.11
C GLN A 48 -5.68 -0.57 -2.61
N SER A 49 -4.36 -0.67 -2.74
CA SER A 49 -3.54 0.31 -3.45
C SER A 49 -4.16 0.53 -4.85
N GLY A 50 -4.81 1.67 -5.07
CA GLY A 50 -5.49 1.99 -6.32
C GLY A 50 -4.55 2.22 -7.50
N ALA A 51 -3.24 2.33 -7.24
CA ALA A 51 -2.23 2.37 -8.29
C ALA A 51 -1.78 0.94 -8.64
N PRO A 52 -1.87 0.52 -9.92
CA PRO A 52 -1.21 -0.69 -10.38
C PRO A 52 0.29 -0.60 -10.09
N VAL A 53 0.80 -1.49 -9.24
CA VAL A 53 2.24 -1.58 -8.96
C VAL A 53 2.87 -2.44 -10.05
N PRO A 54 3.87 -1.92 -10.80
CA PRO A 54 4.58 -2.73 -11.79
C PRO A 54 5.18 -3.98 -11.15
N GLU A 55 5.03 -5.12 -11.82
CA GLU A 55 5.62 -6.37 -11.36
C GLU A 55 7.16 -6.26 -11.33
N PRO A 56 7.85 -7.00 -10.45
CA PRO A 56 9.31 -6.98 -10.36
C PRO A 56 10.00 -7.19 -11.73
N GLY A 57 9.40 -8.01 -12.60
CA GLY A 57 9.90 -8.25 -13.96
C GLY A 57 9.81 -7.03 -14.88
N THR A 58 8.74 -6.22 -14.77
CA THR A 58 8.57 -4.99 -15.55
C THR A 58 9.63 -3.96 -15.19
N VAL A 59 9.94 -3.81 -13.89
CA VAL A 59 10.99 -2.89 -13.42
C VAL A 59 12.37 -3.35 -13.89
N ALA A 60 12.63 -4.66 -13.86
CA ALA A 60 13.88 -5.23 -14.35
C ALA A 60 14.06 -4.99 -15.86
N LEU A 61 13.01 -5.24 -16.66
CA LEU A 61 13.05 -5.05 -18.10
C LEU A 61 13.19 -3.57 -18.49
N LEU A 62 12.51 -2.66 -17.77
CA LEU A 62 12.68 -1.22 -17.92
C LEU A 62 14.13 -0.80 -17.62
N GLY A 63 14.72 -1.32 -16.54
CA GLY A 63 16.11 -1.06 -16.16
C GLY A 63 17.11 -1.52 -17.23
N ILE A 64 16.95 -2.74 -17.74
CA ILE A 64 17.79 -3.30 -18.81
C ILE A 64 17.64 -2.50 -20.10
N GLY A 65 16.39 -2.16 -20.48
CA GLY A 65 16.11 -1.37 -21.68
C GLY A 65 16.74 0.02 -21.62
N LEU A 66 16.62 0.72 -20.49
CA LEU A 66 17.23 2.03 -20.27
C LEU A 66 18.76 1.95 -20.25
N ALA A 67 19.33 0.93 -19.62
CA ALA A 67 20.79 0.72 -19.61
C ALA A 67 21.32 0.48 -21.03
N GLY A 68 20.63 -0.33 -21.84
CA GLY A 68 20.96 -0.57 -23.24
C GLY A 68 20.87 0.72 -24.08
N LEU A 69 19.81 1.51 -23.90
CA LEU A 69 19.65 2.80 -24.58
C LEU A 69 20.77 3.79 -24.21
N PHE A 70 21.18 3.82 -22.95
CA PHE A 70 22.27 4.68 -22.48
C PHE A 70 23.64 4.24 -23.03
N ALA A 71 23.87 2.93 -23.13
CA ALA A 71 25.08 2.37 -23.75
C ALA A 71 25.15 2.72 -25.25
N LEU A 72 24.03 2.64 -25.97
CA LEU A 72 23.95 3.06 -27.37
C LEU A 72 24.18 4.57 -27.50
N ARG A 73 23.62 5.39 -26.60
CA ARG A 73 23.84 6.84 -26.59
C ARG A 73 25.33 7.20 -26.42
N LYS A 74 26.09 6.47 -25.60
CA LYS A 74 27.54 6.68 -25.45
C LYS A 74 28.34 6.23 -26.67
N ARG A 75 27.85 5.23 -27.41
CA ARG A 75 28.51 4.71 -28.61
C ARG A 75 28.28 5.58 -29.85
N PHE A 76 27.09 6.16 -29.97
CA PHE A 76 26.67 6.98 -31.13
C PHE A 76 26.71 8.49 -30.86
N GLY A 77 26.75 8.91 -29.60
CA GLY A 77 26.96 10.29 -29.20
C GLY A 77 28.44 10.62 -29.08
N ILE A 78 28.89 11.58 -29.90
CA ILE A 78 30.21 12.22 -29.94
C ILE A 78 31.22 11.51 -30.88
N ARG A 79 31.01 11.73 -32.18
CA ARG A 79 32.07 12.22 -33.05
C ARG A 79 31.65 13.61 -33.52
N LYS A 80 32.15 14.65 -32.85
CA LYS A 80 32.35 15.97 -33.45
C LYS A 80 33.82 16.05 -33.82
#